data_AF-A0A174VY58-F1
#
_entry.id   AF-A0A174VY58-F1
#
_cell.length_a   1.000
_cell.length_b   1.000
_cell.length_c   1.000
_cell.angle_alpha   90.00
_cell.angle_beta   90.00
_cell.angle_gamma   90.00
#
_symmetry.space_group_name_H-M   'P 1'
#
loop_
_entity.id
_entity.type
_entity.pdbx_description
1 polymer ?
#
loop_
_entity_poly.entity_id
_entity_poly.type
_entity_poly.pdbx_seq_one_letter_code
_entity_poly.pdbx_strand_id
1 'polypeptide(L)'
;MKEKMRILVVEPVKRPYVKEIDHTLEEMQKVVGGSIQALYPFEDRVGLICNDEAKITGGFTPNRALKDENGNVYDIIFGTFFIAGFGEEDFCSLDDDLIEKFHKYYEYPQLFGFCGSEEEKMWINETHPPIYTFHLWMLKDTEENKDYLFMSYRHLKKSGRKIKKADYEDVYDGICVGGENDHRIAENVYASLNTEKPADYHARTFSMGDILVLSDEDRNEKAYFCDTFGFVEVPEFLS
;
A
#
# COMPACT_ATOMS: atom_id res chain seq x y z
N MET A 1 -36.58 -3.48 -18.45
CA MET A 1 -35.35 -2.98 -17.81
C MET A 1 -35.05 -3.89 -16.64
N LYS A 2 -33.82 -4.37 -16.50
CA LYS A 2 -33.42 -5.06 -15.27
C LYS A 2 -33.38 -4.01 -14.16
N GLU A 3 -33.89 -4.36 -12.99
CA GLU A 3 -33.79 -3.52 -11.80
C GLU A 3 -32.31 -3.29 -11.49
N LYS A 4 -31.95 -2.06 -11.11
CA LYS A 4 -30.58 -1.66 -10.81
C LYS A 4 -30.39 -1.57 -9.31
N MET A 5 -29.20 -1.92 -8.83
CA MET A 5 -28.82 -1.87 -7.44
C MET A 5 -27.52 -1.08 -7.27
N ARG A 6 -27.48 -0.12 -6.34
CA ARG A 6 -26.25 0.55 -5.91
C ARG A 6 -25.61 -0.24 -4.79
N ILE A 7 -24.35 -0.60 -4.99
CA ILE A 7 -23.52 -1.32 -4.03
C ILE A 7 -22.24 -0.53 -3.76
N LEU A 8 -21.61 -0.77 -2.60
CA LEU A 8 -20.28 -0.25 -2.31
C LEU A 8 -19.26 -1.37 -2.51
N VAL A 9 -18.41 -1.25 -3.53
CA VAL A 9 -17.37 -2.24 -3.85
C VAL A 9 -16.10 -1.90 -3.10
N VAL A 10 -15.46 -2.92 -2.52
CA VAL A 10 -14.19 -2.80 -1.79
C VAL A 10 -13.21 -3.83 -2.33
N GLU A 11 -12.20 -3.35 -3.07
CA GLU A 11 -11.12 -4.17 -3.61
C GLU A 11 -9.91 -4.17 -2.65
N PRO A 12 -9.07 -5.23 -2.68
CA PRO A 12 -7.84 -5.26 -1.90
C PRO A 12 -6.96 -4.05 -2.24
N VAL A 13 -6.35 -3.42 -1.23
CA VAL A 13 -5.41 -2.30 -1.38
C VAL A 13 -6.02 -1.04 -2.05
N LYS A 14 -7.35 -0.98 -2.22
CA LYS A 14 -8.05 0.17 -2.80
C LYS A 14 -9.08 0.78 -1.85
N ARG A 15 -9.41 2.04 -2.13
CA ARG A 15 -10.53 2.76 -1.51
C ARG A 15 -11.87 2.23 -2.03
N PRO A 16 -12.94 2.27 -1.22
CA PRO A 16 -14.25 1.83 -1.65
C PRO A 16 -14.81 2.77 -2.72
N TYR A 17 -15.69 2.26 -3.56
CA TYR A 17 -16.40 3.07 -4.54
C TYR A 17 -17.81 2.54 -4.78
N VAL A 18 -18.72 3.43 -5.16
CA VAL A 18 -20.09 3.07 -5.49
C VAL A 18 -20.14 2.52 -6.91
N LYS A 19 -20.86 1.41 -7.10
CA LYS A 19 -21.11 0.80 -8.40
C LYS A 19 -22.59 0.46 -8.54
N GLU A 20 -23.15 0.71 -9.73
CA GLU A 20 -24.47 0.23 -10.11
C GLU A 20 -24.36 -1.07 -10.89
N ILE A 21 -25.11 -2.08 -10.46
CA ILE A 21 -25.18 -3.40 -11.12
C ILE A 21 -26.63 -3.77 -11.45
N ASP A 22 -26.83 -4.70 -12.37
CA ASP A 22 -28.16 -5.32 -12.51
C ASP A 22 -28.44 -6.18 -11.27
N HIS A 23 -29.69 -6.15 -10.79
CA HIS A 23 -30.15 -6.95 -9.66
C HIS A 23 -30.27 -8.43 -10.07
N THR A 24 -29.12 -9.09 -10.23
CA THR A 24 -29.02 -10.49 -10.64
C THR A 24 -27.83 -11.16 -9.97
N LEU A 25 -27.96 -12.45 -9.65
CA LEU A 25 -26.89 -13.25 -9.06
C LEU A 25 -25.61 -13.26 -9.92
N GLU A 26 -25.76 -13.34 -11.24
CA GLU A 26 -24.64 -13.37 -12.18
C GLU A 26 -23.77 -12.11 -12.08
N GLU A 27 -24.37 -10.92 -11.96
CA GLU A 27 -23.62 -9.68 -11.80
C GLU A 27 -22.94 -9.59 -10.43
N MET A 28 -23.57 -10.09 -9.36
CA MET A 28 -22.95 -10.16 -8.03
C MET A 28 -21.72 -11.08 -8.02
N GLN A 29 -21.84 -12.26 -8.64
CA GLN A 29 -20.73 -13.22 -8.79
C GLN A 29 -19.58 -12.63 -9.61
N LYS A 30 -19.86 -11.85 -10.66
CA LYS A 30 -18.82 -11.13 -11.43
C LYS A 30 -18.07 -10.10 -10.60
N VAL A 31 -18.72 -9.44 -9.64
CA VAL A 31 -18.07 -8.43 -8.78
C VAL A 31 -17.07 -9.08 -7.83
N VAL A 32 -17.45 -10.18 -7.17
CA VAL A 32 -16.57 -10.87 -6.19
C VAL A 32 -15.63 -11.88 -6.83
N GLY A 33 -15.85 -12.23 -8.11
CA GLY A 33 -15.00 -13.14 -8.87
C GLY A 33 -15.19 -14.62 -8.52
N GLY A 34 -16.41 -15.03 -8.18
CA GLY A 34 -16.71 -16.42 -7.81
C GLY A 34 -18.11 -16.61 -7.23
N SER A 35 -18.32 -17.75 -6.58
CA SER A 35 -19.54 -18.03 -5.82
C SER A 35 -19.65 -17.07 -4.63
N ILE A 36 -20.87 -16.62 -4.33
CA ILE A 36 -21.09 -15.59 -3.31
C ILE A 36 -21.42 -16.19 -1.95
N GLN A 37 -20.90 -15.58 -0.91
CA GLN A 37 -21.33 -15.76 0.47
C GLN A 37 -21.66 -14.39 1.07
N ALA A 38 -22.77 -14.32 1.80
CA ALA A 38 -23.15 -13.15 2.57
C ALA A 38 -22.75 -13.33 4.05
N LEU A 39 -22.13 -12.30 4.60
CA LEU A 39 -21.77 -12.17 6.01
C LEU A 39 -22.49 -10.96 6.59
N TYR A 40 -22.80 -11.01 7.89
CA TYR A 40 -23.54 -9.97 8.59
C TYR A 40 -22.74 -9.47 9.80
N PRO A 41 -21.60 -8.78 9.60
CA PRO A 41 -20.76 -8.29 10.69
C PRO A 41 -21.27 -6.96 11.29
N PHE A 42 -22.41 -6.44 10.83
CA PHE A 42 -22.93 -5.12 11.21
C PHE A 42 -24.36 -5.24 11.75
N GLU A 43 -24.72 -4.35 12.67
CA GLU A 43 -26.09 -4.18 13.17
C GLU A 43 -27.01 -3.50 12.14
N ASP A 44 -26.43 -2.77 11.17
CA ASP A 44 -27.18 -2.17 10.07
C ASP A 44 -27.78 -3.25 9.18
N ARG A 45 -28.89 -2.94 8.50
CA ARG A 45 -29.55 -3.85 7.55
C ARG A 45 -28.79 -3.97 6.23
N VAL A 46 -27.56 -4.43 6.31
CA VAL A 46 -26.65 -4.63 5.17
C VAL A 46 -25.98 -6.00 5.24
N GLY A 47 -25.64 -6.53 4.08
CA GLY A 47 -24.79 -7.71 3.94
C GLY A 47 -23.41 -7.33 3.38
N LEU A 48 -22.37 -8.01 3.86
CA LEU A 48 -21.07 -8.07 3.20
C LEU A 48 -21.04 -9.30 2.31
N ILE A 49 -20.99 -9.10 0.99
CA ILE A 49 -20.98 -10.18 0.00
C ILE A 49 -19.54 -10.37 -0.49
N CYS A 50 -18.99 -11.55 -0.27
CA CYS A 50 -17.63 -11.93 -0.68
C CYS A 50 -17.63 -13.26 -1.44
N ASN A 51 -16.47 -13.63 -1.96
CA ASN A 51 -16.26 -14.92 -2.60
C ASN A 51 -16.04 -16.02 -1.55
N ASP A 52 -16.85 -17.08 -1.57
CA ASP A 52 -16.81 -18.19 -0.61
C ASP A 52 -15.64 -19.16 -0.84
N GLU A 53 -15.13 -19.22 -2.06
CA GLU A 53 -14.01 -20.06 -2.47
C GLU A 53 -12.65 -19.39 -2.23
N ALA A 54 -12.62 -18.07 -2.04
CA ALA A 54 -11.38 -17.27 -2.04
C ALA A 54 -10.34 -17.72 -1.01
N LYS A 55 -10.78 -18.24 0.15
CA LYS A 55 -9.89 -18.77 1.19
C LYS A 55 -9.30 -20.14 0.84
N ILE A 56 -10.06 -20.95 0.09
CA ILE A 56 -9.75 -22.37 -0.17
C ILE A 56 -8.89 -22.51 -1.42
N THR A 57 -9.21 -21.76 -2.49
CA THR A 57 -8.50 -21.87 -3.76
C THR A 57 -7.09 -21.30 -3.70
N GLY A 58 -6.80 -20.45 -2.71
CA GLY A 58 -5.57 -19.66 -2.66
C GLY A 58 -5.50 -18.62 -3.78
N GLY A 59 -4.49 -17.76 -3.74
CA GLY A 59 -4.23 -16.77 -4.80
C GLY A 59 -5.02 -15.46 -4.70
N PHE A 60 -5.95 -15.33 -3.76
CA PHE A 60 -6.61 -14.05 -3.47
C PHE A 60 -5.83 -13.23 -2.44
N THR A 61 -5.77 -11.91 -2.65
CA THR A 61 -5.14 -10.99 -1.70
C THR A 61 -6.06 -10.75 -0.49
N PRO A 62 -5.56 -10.79 0.75
CA PRO A 62 -6.30 -10.32 1.92
C PRO A 62 -6.82 -8.89 1.72
N ASN A 63 -8.05 -8.62 2.13
CA ASN A 63 -8.73 -7.35 1.88
C ASN A 63 -9.11 -6.61 3.16
N ARG A 64 -9.93 -7.21 4.03
CA ARG A 64 -10.35 -6.61 5.31
C ARG A 64 -10.48 -7.68 6.39
N ALA A 65 -10.07 -7.33 7.61
CA ALA A 65 -10.25 -8.15 8.79
C ALA A 65 -11.61 -7.84 9.44
N LEU A 66 -12.34 -8.89 9.80
CA LEU A 66 -13.56 -8.79 10.60
C LEU A 66 -13.20 -8.97 12.07
N LYS A 67 -13.68 -8.05 12.90
CA LYS A 67 -13.39 -7.98 14.34
C LYS A 67 -14.66 -8.25 15.14
N ASP A 68 -14.52 -8.94 16.26
CA ASP A 68 -15.59 -9.14 17.25
C ASP A 68 -15.81 -7.88 18.09
N GLU A 69 -16.78 -7.92 19.02
CA GLU A 69 -17.09 -6.81 19.93
C GLU A 69 -15.91 -6.40 20.83
N ASN A 70 -14.96 -7.30 21.04
CA ASN A 70 -13.75 -7.07 21.85
C ASN A 70 -12.57 -6.56 20.99
N GLY A 71 -12.77 -6.40 19.67
CA GLY A 71 -11.74 -5.97 18.72
C GLY A 71 -10.81 -7.09 18.23
N ASN A 72 -11.07 -8.35 18.60
CA ASN A 72 -10.28 -9.49 18.14
C ASN A 72 -10.68 -9.87 16.71
N VAL A 73 -9.69 -10.12 15.87
CA VAL A 73 -9.92 -10.58 14.50
C VAL A 73 -10.40 -12.03 14.54
N TYR A 74 -11.64 -12.28 14.10
CA TYR A 74 -12.19 -13.62 14.01
C TYR A 74 -12.19 -14.16 12.57
N ASP A 75 -12.12 -13.27 11.58
CA ASP A 75 -12.09 -13.66 10.17
C ASP A 75 -11.40 -12.62 9.28
N ILE A 76 -10.96 -13.03 8.09
CA ILE A 76 -10.34 -12.18 7.07
C ILE A 76 -11.02 -12.42 5.73
N ILE A 77 -11.44 -11.34 5.08
CA ILE A 77 -11.99 -11.38 3.73
C ILE A 77 -10.83 -11.35 2.74
N PHE A 78 -10.87 -12.27 1.77
CA PHE A 78 -9.91 -12.35 0.67
C PHE A 78 -10.59 -11.96 -0.64
N GLY A 79 -9.90 -11.21 -1.49
CA GLY A 79 -10.42 -10.73 -2.77
C GLY A 79 -11.43 -9.59 -2.62
N THR A 80 -12.06 -9.22 -3.73
CA THR A 80 -13.08 -8.16 -3.78
C THR A 80 -14.35 -8.58 -3.06
N PHE A 81 -14.89 -7.70 -2.23
CA PHE A 81 -16.23 -7.85 -1.65
C PHE A 81 -17.05 -6.58 -1.92
N PHE A 82 -18.36 -6.65 -1.66
CA PHE A 82 -19.20 -5.46 -1.70
C PHE A 82 -20.22 -5.44 -0.57
N ILE A 83 -20.69 -4.25 -0.23
CA ILE A 83 -21.80 -4.03 0.69
C ILE A 83 -23.08 -3.80 -0.10
N ALA A 84 -24.16 -4.48 0.27
CA ALA A 84 -25.50 -4.27 -0.25
C ALA A 84 -26.51 -4.18 0.89
N GLY A 85 -27.63 -3.49 0.66
CA GLY A 85 -28.73 -3.46 1.61
C GLY A 85 -29.44 -4.82 1.68
N PHE A 86 -30.17 -5.08 2.77
CA PHE A 86 -30.99 -6.27 2.92
C PHE A 86 -32.48 -5.93 2.97
N GLY A 87 -33.23 -6.46 2.00
CA GLY A 87 -34.69 -6.40 1.92
C GLY A 87 -35.37 -7.40 2.87
N GLU A 88 -36.55 -7.90 2.52
CA GLU A 88 -37.20 -8.98 3.26
C GLU A 88 -36.71 -10.37 2.81
N GLU A 89 -36.50 -10.55 1.50
CA GLU A 89 -36.12 -11.83 0.90
C GLU A 89 -34.89 -11.76 -0.02
N ASP A 90 -34.49 -10.55 -0.45
CA ASP A 90 -33.40 -10.30 -1.41
C ASP A 90 -32.48 -9.15 -0.98
N PHE A 91 -31.30 -9.05 -1.61
CA PHE A 91 -30.44 -7.88 -1.49
C PHE A 91 -31.11 -6.66 -2.14
N CYS A 92 -30.80 -5.47 -1.64
CA CYS A 92 -31.35 -4.23 -2.17
C CYS A 92 -30.27 -3.14 -2.30
N SER A 93 -30.63 -2.05 -3.00
CA SER A 93 -29.75 -0.91 -3.15
C SER A 93 -29.44 -0.28 -1.80
N LEU A 94 -28.19 0.12 -1.59
CA LEU A 94 -27.86 0.99 -0.46
C LEU A 94 -28.50 2.36 -0.64
N ASP A 95 -28.94 2.95 0.47
CA ASP A 95 -29.29 4.36 0.56
C ASP A 95 -28.03 5.24 0.71
N ASP A 96 -28.21 6.55 0.56
CA ASP A 96 -27.08 7.50 0.58
C ASP A 96 -26.39 7.55 1.96
N ASP A 97 -27.17 7.42 3.05
CA ASP A 97 -26.65 7.46 4.42
C ASP A 97 -25.75 6.25 4.71
N LEU A 98 -26.16 5.04 4.30
CA LEU A 98 -25.36 3.82 4.42
C LEU A 98 -24.14 3.87 3.51
N ILE A 99 -24.26 4.40 2.28
CA ILE A 99 -23.12 4.59 1.39
C ILE A 99 -22.08 5.50 2.04
N GLU A 100 -22.48 6.66 2.57
CA GLU A 100 -21.55 7.58 3.23
C GLU A 100 -20.88 6.93 4.45
N LYS A 101 -21.66 6.24 5.28
CA LYS A 101 -21.17 5.51 6.45
C LYS A 101 -20.13 4.46 6.07
N PHE A 102 -20.43 3.57 5.12
CA PHE A 102 -19.51 2.48 4.75
C PHE A 102 -18.34 2.95 3.89
N HIS A 103 -18.53 4.01 3.11
CA HIS A 103 -17.43 4.67 2.43
C HIS A 103 -16.41 5.23 3.42
N LYS A 104 -16.87 5.85 4.51
CA LYS A 104 -16.01 6.30 5.61
C LYS A 104 -15.40 5.14 6.40
N TYR A 105 -16.19 4.09 6.67
CA TYR A 105 -15.73 2.93 7.41
C TYR A 105 -14.59 2.19 6.69
N TYR A 106 -14.67 2.05 5.36
CA TYR A 106 -13.67 1.37 4.54
C TYR A 106 -12.70 2.30 3.82
N GLU A 107 -12.73 3.60 4.14
CA GLU A 107 -12.04 4.68 3.42
C GLU A 107 -10.59 4.33 3.08
N TYR A 108 -9.90 3.68 4.02
CA TYR A 108 -8.51 3.26 3.89
C TYR A 108 -8.36 1.73 3.74
N PRO A 109 -7.46 1.28 2.85
CA PRO A 109 -7.16 -0.13 2.70
C PRO A 109 -6.47 -0.72 3.93
N GLN A 110 -6.81 -1.97 4.25
CA GLN A 110 -6.03 -2.76 5.20
C GLN A 110 -4.93 -3.52 4.46
N LEU A 111 -3.75 -3.56 5.06
CA LEU A 111 -2.58 -4.25 4.57
C LEU A 111 -2.21 -5.35 5.54
N PHE A 112 -1.78 -6.45 4.94
CA PHE A 112 -1.54 -7.70 5.62
C PHE A 112 -0.10 -8.10 5.32
N GLY A 113 0.74 -8.13 6.36
CA GLY A 113 2.13 -8.54 6.27
C GLY A 113 2.34 -9.91 6.91
N PHE A 114 3.20 -10.72 6.28
CA PHE A 114 3.76 -11.92 6.90
C PHE A 114 5.18 -11.58 7.38
N CYS A 115 5.42 -11.59 8.69
CA CYS A 115 6.76 -11.43 9.23
C CYS A 115 7.33 -12.81 9.58
N GLY A 116 8.48 -13.18 9.00
CA GLY A 116 9.09 -14.49 9.18
C GLY A 116 10.02 -14.56 10.39
N SER A 117 9.60 -15.27 11.45
CA SER A 117 10.23 -16.47 12.03
C SER A 117 9.63 -16.76 13.42
N GLU A 118 9.10 -17.98 13.58
CA GLU A 118 8.49 -18.58 14.79
C GLU A 118 7.26 -17.81 15.32
N GLU A 119 6.07 -18.36 14.97
CA GLU A 119 4.70 -17.84 15.13
C GLU A 119 4.25 -16.90 13.99
N GLU A 120 3.46 -17.47 13.07
CA GLU A 120 2.73 -16.81 11.97
C GLU A 120 1.76 -15.73 12.49
N LYS A 121 2.28 -14.64 13.05
CA LYS A 121 1.48 -13.47 13.40
C LYS A 121 1.36 -12.60 12.15
N MET A 122 0.27 -12.82 11.42
CA MET A 122 -0.17 -11.90 10.39
C MET A 122 -0.36 -10.52 11.03
N TRP A 123 0.43 -9.54 10.58
CA TRP A 123 0.25 -8.16 11.03
C TRP A 123 -0.84 -7.51 10.19
N ILE A 124 -1.84 -6.94 10.86
CA ILE A 124 -2.88 -6.11 10.24
C ILE A 124 -2.64 -4.69 10.72
N ASN A 125 -2.58 -3.75 9.77
CA ASN A 125 -2.57 -2.34 10.08
C ASN A 125 -3.89 -1.94 10.79
N GLU A 126 -3.81 -1.52 12.06
CA GLU A 126 -5.01 -1.02 12.78
C GLU A 126 -5.41 0.40 12.34
N THR A 127 -4.49 1.12 11.72
CA THR A 127 -4.66 2.48 11.18
C THR A 127 -3.99 2.57 9.81
N HIS A 128 -4.37 3.58 9.00
CA HIS A 128 -3.79 3.82 7.67
C HIS A 128 -2.25 3.90 7.76
N PRO A 129 -1.52 2.89 7.25
CA PRO A 129 -0.07 2.90 7.27
C PRO A 129 0.35 3.88 6.19
N PRO A 130 1.28 4.78 6.50
CA PRO A 130 1.65 5.80 5.54
C PRO A 130 2.24 5.12 4.31
N ILE A 131 1.72 5.51 3.14
CA ILE A 131 2.16 5.00 1.84
C ILE A 131 3.12 6.02 1.26
N TYR A 132 4.26 5.56 0.78
CA TYR A 132 5.24 6.39 0.10
C TYR A 132 5.51 5.85 -1.29
N THR A 133 5.60 6.75 -2.26
CA THR A 133 6.38 6.44 -3.47
C THR A 133 7.83 6.82 -3.23
N PHE A 134 8.74 6.14 -3.89
CA PHE A 134 10.15 6.51 -3.83
C PHE A 134 10.80 6.50 -5.19
N HIS A 135 11.83 7.32 -5.34
CA HIS A 135 12.77 7.31 -6.46
C HIS A 135 14.19 7.14 -5.91
N LEU A 136 14.95 6.20 -6.49
CA LEU A 136 16.35 5.96 -6.19
C LEU A 136 17.22 6.64 -7.24
N TRP A 137 18.01 7.61 -6.77
CA TRP A 137 18.93 8.38 -7.57
C TRP A 137 20.36 7.93 -7.29
N MET A 138 21.05 7.44 -8.31
CA MET A 138 22.44 7.01 -8.20
C MET A 138 23.39 8.04 -8.80
N LEU A 139 24.52 8.25 -8.14
CA LEU A 139 25.58 9.10 -8.67
C LEU A 139 26.15 8.46 -9.94
N LYS A 140 26.24 9.25 -11.01
CA LYS A 140 26.81 8.80 -12.30
C LYS A 140 28.30 8.50 -12.15
N ASP A 141 28.75 7.38 -12.71
CA ASP A 141 30.16 7.03 -12.77
C ASP A 141 30.87 7.80 -13.89
N THR A 142 31.20 9.07 -13.62
CA THR A 142 31.96 9.94 -14.53
C THR A 142 33.27 10.39 -13.92
N GLU A 143 34.21 10.85 -14.74
CA GLU A 143 35.48 11.39 -14.24
C GLU A 143 35.28 12.55 -13.25
N GLU A 144 34.26 13.38 -13.43
CA GLU A 144 33.95 14.49 -12.53
C GLU A 144 33.40 14.04 -11.15
N ASN A 145 32.96 12.78 -11.05
CA ASN A 145 32.33 12.19 -9.87
C ASN A 145 33.22 11.14 -9.17
N LYS A 146 34.36 10.77 -9.76
CA LYS A 146 35.28 9.74 -9.21
C LYS A 146 35.69 9.99 -7.76
N ASP A 147 35.97 11.25 -7.41
CA ASP A 147 36.40 11.64 -6.06
C ASP A 147 35.25 11.68 -5.04
N TYR A 148 34.01 11.41 -5.48
CA TYR A 148 32.80 11.50 -4.68
C TYR A 148 32.06 10.16 -4.53
N LEU A 149 32.26 9.22 -5.45
CA LEU A 149 31.69 7.88 -5.34
C LEU A 149 32.01 7.24 -3.98
N PHE A 150 30.96 6.78 -3.30
CA PHE A 150 31.04 6.11 -1.99
C PHE A 150 31.60 6.96 -0.83
N MET A 151 31.60 8.30 -0.97
CA MET A 151 32.02 9.20 0.11
C MET A 151 30.87 9.55 1.05
N SER A 152 31.20 9.75 2.33
CA SER A 152 30.22 10.16 3.34
C SER A 152 29.77 11.62 3.18
N TYR A 153 28.62 11.96 3.75
CA TYR A 153 28.12 13.34 3.73
C TYR A 153 29.09 14.30 4.43
N ARG A 154 29.72 13.84 5.53
CA ARG A 154 30.77 14.59 6.23
C ARG A 154 31.98 14.87 5.35
N HIS A 155 32.41 13.90 4.55
CA HIS A 155 33.52 14.09 3.62
C HIS A 155 33.16 15.13 2.56
N LEU A 156 31.96 15.05 1.99
CA LEU A 156 31.46 15.99 1.01
C LEU A 156 31.45 17.44 1.53
N LYS A 157 30.95 17.66 2.75
CA LYS A 157 30.97 19.00 3.36
C LYS A 157 32.40 19.53 3.56
N LYS A 158 33.34 18.67 3.95
CA LYS A 158 34.74 19.05 4.18
C LYS A 158 35.46 19.41 2.86
N SER A 159 35.13 18.75 1.76
CA SER A 159 35.71 19.04 0.43
C SER A 159 35.09 20.27 -0.24
N GLY A 160 33.98 20.79 0.29
CA GLY A 160 33.23 21.90 -0.31
C GLY A 160 32.43 21.50 -1.56
N ARG A 161 32.31 20.20 -1.84
CA ARG A 161 31.49 19.69 -2.94
C ARG A 161 30.01 19.89 -2.58
N LYS A 162 29.21 20.24 -3.58
CA LYS A 162 27.75 20.36 -3.47
C LYS A 162 27.10 19.17 -4.16
N ILE A 163 26.04 18.66 -3.56
CA ILE A 163 25.16 17.70 -4.21
C ILE A 163 24.40 18.44 -5.31
N LYS A 164 24.47 17.96 -6.54
CA LYS A 164 23.77 18.52 -7.69
C LYS A 164 22.94 17.44 -8.34
N LYS A 165 21.64 17.65 -8.52
CA LYS A 165 20.76 16.68 -9.16
C LYS A 165 21.26 16.22 -10.54
N ALA A 166 21.91 17.11 -11.30
CA ALA A 166 22.51 16.79 -12.60
C ALA A 166 23.62 15.72 -12.56
N ASP A 167 24.31 15.56 -11.41
CA ASP A 167 25.36 14.56 -11.22
C ASP A 167 24.77 13.14 -11.01
N TYR A 168 23.46 13.04 -10.83
CA TYR A 168 22.72 11.81 -10.54
C TYR A 168 21.83 11.39 -11.72
N GLU A 169 21.47 10.11 -11.71
CA GLU A 169 20.49 9.48 -12.59
C GLU A 169 19.40 8.83 -11.73
N ASP A 170 18.13 9.01 -12.11
CA ASP A 170 17.00 8.29 -11.53
C ASP A 170 16.97 6.87 -12.13
N VAL A 171 17.25 5.86 -11.31
CA VAL A 171 17.52 4.50 -11.80
C VAL A 171 16.43 3.50 -11.45
N TYR A 172 15.58 3.81 -10.48
CA TYR A 172 14.53 2.90 -10.02
C TYR A 172 13.50 3.65 -9.19
N ASP A 173 12.23 3.30 -9.35
CA ASP A 173 11.13 3.82 -8.55
C ASP A 173 10.29 2.70 -7.96
N GLY A 174 9.48 3.01 -6.96
CA GLY A 174 8.60 2.02 -6.35
C GLY A 174 7.69 2.58 -5.28
N ILE A 175 6.99 1.67 -4.63
CA ILE A 175 6.07 1.96 -3.52
C ILE A 175 6.63 1.28 -2.26
N CYS A 176 6.65 2.01 -1.16
CA CYS A 176 6.92 1.49 0.17
C CYS A 176 5.68 1.74 1.04
N VAL A 177 5.37 0.79 1.93
CA VAL A 177 4.23 0.95 2.82
C VAL A 177 4.61 0.69 4.27
N GLY A 178 4.08 1.54 5.14
CA GLY A 178 4.33 1.48 6.58
C GLY A 178 5.68 2.09 6.95
N GLY A 179 5.92 2.14 8.26
CA GLY A 179 7.08 2.80 8.85
C GLY A 179 6.65 3.91 9.82
N GLU A 180 7.36 4.00 10.95
CA GLU A 180 7.03 4.96 12.01
C GLU A 180 7.39 6.40 11.64
N ASN A 181 8.38 6.57 10.76
CA ASN A 181 8.90 7.85 10.29
C ASN A 181 9.75 7.65 9.02
N ASP A 182 10.07 8.75 8.34
CA ASP A 182 10.82 8.78 7.07
C ASP A 182 12.15 8.01 7.13
N HIS A 183 12.84 8.02 8.28
CA HIS A 183 14.12 7.33 8.43
C HIS A 183 13.96 5.80 8.44
N ARG A 184 12.95 5.29 9.15
CA ARG A 184 12.61 3.86 9.14
C ARG A 184 12.17 3.41 7.74
N ILE A 185 11.44 4.26 7.02
CA ILE A 185 11.02 3.99 5.63
C ILE A 185 12.24 3.89 4.72
N ALA A 186 13.16 4.85 4.80
CA ALA A 186 14.40 4.84 4.01
C ALA A 186 15.26 3.60 4.30
N GLU A 187 15.37 3.19 5.58
CA GLU A 187 16.05 1.93 5.95
C GLU A 187 15.36 0.69 5.39
N ASN A 188 14.02 0.63 5.40
CA ASN A 188 13.27 -0.49 4.83
C ASN A 188 13.48 -0.59 3.32
N VAL A 189 13.41 0.53 2.59
CA VAL A 189 13.70 0.58 1.15
C VAL A 189 15.13 0.10 0.89
N TYR A 190 16.11 0.58 1.67
CA TYR A 190 17.50 0.15 1.53
C TYR A 190 17.70 -1.34 1.77
N ALA A 191 17.08 -1.90 2.82
CA ALA A 191 17.17 -3.31 3.14
C ALA A 191 16.56 -4.18 2.04
N SER A 192 15.37 -3.79 1.54
CA SER A 192 14.66 -4.47 0.46
C SER A 192 15.49 -4.49 -0.83
N LEU A 193 15.93 -3.32 -1.32
CA LEU A 193 16.69 -3.23 -2.57
C LEU A 193 18.07 -3.89 -2.53
N ASN A 194 18.60 -4.22 -1.35
CA ASN A 194 19.90 -4.89 -1.21
C ASN A 194 19.82 -6.38 -0.85
N THR A 195 18.76 -6.81 -0.16
CA THR A 195 18.60 -8.19 0.34
C THR A 195 17.54 -8.97 -0.44
N GLU A 196 16.41 -8.32 -0.72
CA GLU A 196 15.24 -8.88 -1.40
C GLU A 196 15.01 -8.15 -2.72
N LYS A 197 16.06 -8.11 -3.56
CA LYS A 197 16.06 -7.35 -4.81
C LYS A 197 14.83 -7.67 -5.67
N PRO A 198 14.01 -6.66 -6.02
CA PRO A 198 12.92 -6.82 -6.97
C PRO A 198 13.42 -7.41 -8.29
N ALA A 199 12.59 -8.21 -8.96
CA ALA A 199 12.98 -8.91 -10.19
C ALA A 199 13.31 -7.95 -11.35
N ASP A 200 12.71 -6.77 -11.35
CA ASP A 200 12.88 -5.66 -12.28
C ASP A 200 13.96 -4.64 -11.83
N TYR A 201 14.57 -4.85 -10.66
CA TYR A 201 15.69 -4.02 -10.20
C TYR A 201 16.97 -4.41 -10.94
N HIS A 202 17.42 -3.54 -11.85
CA HIS A 202 18.61 -3.78 -12.68
C HIS A 202 19.76 -2.79 -12.43
N ALA A 203 19.58 -1.83 -11.52
CA ALA A 203 20.62 -0.89 -11.13
C ALA A 203 21.69 -1.56 -10.25
N ARG A 204 22.82 -0.87 -10.03
CA ARG A 204 23.85 -1.35 -9.11
C ARG A 204 23.34 -1.42 -7.66
N THR A 205 24.11 -2.01 -6.77
CA THR A 205 23.79 -2.03 -5.32
C THR A 205 23.57 -0.60 -4.80
N PHE A 206 22.48 -0.40 -4.05
CA PHE A 206 22.17 0.84 -3.37
C PHE A 206 23.15 1.03 -2.21
N SER A 207 23.93 2.12 -2.22
CA SER A 207 25.06 2.31 -1.29
C SER A 207 25.32 3.79 -0.97
N MET A 208 26.36 4.03 -0.17
CA MET A 208 26.79 5.37 0.21
C MET A 208 26.99 6.27 -1.02
N GLY A 209 26.49 7.50 -0.95
CA GLY A 209 26.55 8.42 -2.09
C GLY A 209 25.23 8.56 -2.85
N ASP A 210 24.38 7.53 -2.79
CA ASP A 210 23.09 7.50 -3.47
C ASP A 210 22.04 8.31 -2.70
N ILE A 211 21.00 8.74 -3.42
CA ILE A 211 19.93 9.56 -2.86
C ILE A 211 18.60 8.84 -3.03
N LEU A 212 17.85 8.73 -1.95
CA LEU A 212 16.48 8.27 -1.94
C LEU A 212 15.56 9.47 -1.82
N VAL A 213 14.67 9.67 -2.79
CA VAL A 213 13.59 10.65 -2.69
C VAL A 213 12.33 9.90 -2.28
N LEU A 214 11.75 10.27 -1.14
CA LEU A 214 10.47 9.76 -0.65
C LEU A 214 9.39 10.83 -0.91
N SER A 215 8.24 10.41 -1.40
CA SER A 215 7.05 11.26 -1.54
C SER A 215 5.91 10.65 -0.72
N ASP A 216 5.32 11.45 0.18
CA ASP A 216 4.12 11.06 0.90
C ASP A 216 2.87 11.13 0.02
N GLU A 217 1.71 10.77 0.56
CA GLU A 217 0.43 10.77 -0.16
C GLU A 217 -0.04 12.18 -0.58
N ASP A 218 0.40 13.21 0.14
CA ASP A 218 0.15 14.61 -0.19
C ASP A 218 1.15 15.16 -1.22
N ARG A 219 2.04 14.30 -1.74
CA ARG A 219 3.14 14.60 -2.67
C ARG A 219 4.19 15.55 -2.08
N ASN A 220 4.33 15.59 -0.77
CA ASN A 220 5.46 16.25 -0.15
C ASN A 220 6.69 15.37 -0.32
N GLU A 221 7.72 15.91 -0.96
CA GLU A 221 8.97 15.19 -1.24
C GLU A 221 10.03 15.53 -0.19
N LYS A 222 10.78 14.50 0.22
CA LYS A 222 12.02 14.63 0.99
C LYS A 222 13.12 13.78 0.38
N ALA A 223 14.31 14.36 0.26
CA ALA A 223 15.48 13.68 -0.29
C ALA A 223 16.45 13.29 0.83
N TYR A 224 16.95 12.06 0.75
CA TYR A 224 17.81 11.43 1.75
C TYR A 224 19.08 10.89 1.11
N PHE A 225 20.23 11.40 1.54
CA PHE A 225 21.54 10.89 1.18
C PHE A 225 21.86 9.64 2.01
N CYS A 226 22.19 8.53 1.35
CA CYS A 226 22.70 7.33 2.00
C CYS A 226 24.12 7.59 2.52
N ASP A 227 24.28 7.65 3.84
CA ASP A 227 25.56 7.94 4.49
C ASP A 227 26.16 6.68 5.13
N THR A 228 27.33 6.82 5.78
CA THR A 228 28.00 5.72 6.49
C THR A 228 27.11 5.04 7.52
N PHE A 229 26.21 5.81 8.15
CA PHE A 229 25.22 5.31 9.08
C PHE A 229 23.85 5.95 8.78
N GLY A 230 22.96 5.15 8.19
CA GLY A 230 21.60 5.58 7.86
C GLY A 230 21.55 6.68 6.81
N PHE A 231 20.59 7.57 6.97
CA PHE A 231 20.21 8.58 5.98
C PHE A 231 20.31 10.00 6.53
N VAL A 232 20.84 10.90 5.72
CA VAL A 232 20.91 12.34 6.00
C VAL A 232 19.99 13.09 5.04
N GLU A 233 19.08 13.90 5.57
CA GLU A 233 18.19 14.72 4.75
C GLU A 233 18.99 15.78 3.96
N VAL A 234 18.72 15.90 2.65
CA VAL A 234 19.40 16.79 1.70
C VAL A 234 18.37 17.58 0.89
N PRO A 235 17.67 18.55 1.50
CA PRO A 235 16.62 19.31 0.82
C PRO A 235 17.13 20.07 -0.41
N GLU A 236 18.42 20.40 -0.48
CA GLU A 236 19.05 21.01 -1.65
C GLU A 236 18.97 20.16 -2.93
N PHE A 237 18.67 18.87 -2.82
CA PHE A 237 18.53 17.98 -3.98
C PHE A 237 17.21 18.17 -4.73
N LEU A 238 16.18 18.67 -4.06
CA LEU A 238 14.85 18.92 -4.63
C LEU A 238 14.72 20.32 -5.27
N SER A 239 15.76 21.15 -5.14
CA SER A 239 15.79 22.56 -5.60
C SER A 239 16.10 22.71 -7.08
#